data_AF-A0A966QYZ0-F1
#
_entry.id   AF-A0A966QYZ0-F1
#
_cell.length_a   1.000
_cell.length_b   1.000
_cell.length_c   1.000
_cell.angle_alpha   90.00
_cell.angle_beta   90.00
_cell.angle_gamma   90.00
#
_symmetry.space_group_name_H-M   'P 1'
#
loop_
_entity.id
_entity.type
_entity.pdbx_description
1 polymer ?
#
loop_
_entity_poly.entity_id
_entity_poly.type
_entity_poly.pdbx_seq_one_letter_code
_entity_poly.pdbx_strand_id
1 'polypeptide(L)'
;MALVNQVRKNVKMDLWSIVKFQLAVHCHLKQMNVSDQDLSCLTFLALSGEKELTDFCETATKNKIFGSSQSVRNAVTKAEKKGLIVKNGKSKKTILLNPDMKIQISGNILLDYKFIHVEPKES
;
A
#
# COMPACT_ATOMS: atom_id res chain seq x y z
N MET A 1 5.17 -36.00 4.85
CA MET A 1 4.99 -34.65 5.45
C MET A 1 6.29 -33.91 5.24
N ALA A 2 6.28 -32.76 4.56
CA ALA A 2 7.50 -31.96 4.40
C ALA A 2 7.92 -31.43 5.78
N LEU A 3 9.16 -31.71 6.20
CA LEU A 3 9.80 -31.06 7.34
C LEU A 3 10.04 -29.59 6.95
N VAL A 4 9.16 -28.70 7.41
CA VAL A 4 9.29 -27.26 7.14
C VAL A 4 9.91 -26.57 8.36
N ASN A 5 10.92 -25.75 8.12
CA ASN A 5 11.45 -24.86 9.15
C ASN A 5 10.48 -23.68 9.34
N GLN A 6 9.69 -23.71 10.42
CA GLN A 6 8.71 -22.66 10.68
C GLN A 6 9.37 -21.46 11.38
N VAL A 7 9.40 -20.31 10.70
CA VAL A 7 9.77 -19.04 11.32
C VAL A 7 8.51 -18.35 11.85
N ARG A 8 8.40 -18.16 13.17
CA ARG A 8 7.32 -17.37 13.79
C ARG A 8 7.85 -16.02 14.25
N LYS A 9 7.20 -14.94 13.83
CA LYS A 9 7.55 -13.58 14.21
C LYS A 9 6.30 -12.80 14.60
N ASN A 10 6.19 -12.45 15.88
CA ASN A 10 5.11 -11.62 16.41
C ASN A 10 5.65 -10.22 16.68
N VAL A 11 5.04 -9.21 16.07
CA VAL A 11 5.43 -7.80 16.23
C VAL A 11 4.18 -6.96 16.45
N LYS A 12 4.20 -6.09 17.46
CA LYS A 12 3.19 -5.06 17.64
C LYS A 12 3.56 -3.86 16.77
N MET A 13 2.66 -3.47 15.88
CA MET A 13 2.83 -2.32 14.98
C MET A 13 1.78 -1.26 15.29
N ASP A 14 2.13 0.00 15.05
CA ASP A 14 1.18 1.11 15.03
C ASP A 14 0.33 1.10 13.74
N LEU A 15 -0.75 1.89 13.71
CA LEU A 15 -1.69 1.94 12.60
C LEU A 15 -1.01 2.33 11.27
N TRP A 16 -0.05 3.26 11.32
CA TRP A 16 0.67 3.66 10.12
C TRP A 16 1.54 2.52 9.60
N SER A 17 2.33 1.90 10.48
CA SER A 17 3.20 0.78 10.11
C SER A 17 2.43 -0.44 9.61
N ILE A 18 1.29 -0.79 10.22
CA ILE A 18 0.50 -1.97 9.80
C ILE A 18 -0.17 -1.75 8.43
N VAL A 19 -0.65 -0.54 8.13
CA VAL A 19 -1.19 -0.19 6.81
C VAL A 19 -0.08 -0.18 5.76
N LYS A 20 1.07 0.46 6.07
CA LYS A 20 2.25 0.46 5.21
C LYS A 20 2.75 -0.96 4.91
N PHE A 21 2.72 -1.83 5.91
CA PHE A 21 3.14 -3.23 5.76
C PHE A 21 2.17 -4.02 4.86
N GLN A 22 0.86 -3.86 5.03
CA GLN A 22 -0.14 -4.45 4.12
C GLN A 22 0.09 -4.04 2.67
N LEU A 23 0.33 -2.73 2.43
CA LEU A 23 0.68 -2.21 1.11
C LEU A 23 1.95 -2.83 0.55
N ALA A 24 3.01 -2.89 1.36
CA ALA A 24 4.30 -3.44 0.97
C ALA A 24 4.20 -4.93 0.61
N VAL A 25 3.52 -5.73 1.43
CA VAL A 25 3.28 -7.16 1.17
C VAL A 25 2.49 -7.33 -0.12
N HIS A 26 1.40 -6.57 -0.32
CA HIS A 26 0.61 -6.65 -1.54
C HIS A 26 1.43 -6.31 -2.80
N CYS A 27 2.23 -5.25 -2.72
CA CYS A 27 3.13 -4.85 -3.81
C CYS A 27 4.17 -5.95 -4.08
N HIS A 28 4.73 -6.55 -3.04
CA HIS A 28 5.72 -7.61 -3.17
C HIS A 28 5.13 -8.87 -3.81
N LEU A 29 3.94 -9.30 -3.38
CA LEU A 29 3.23 -10.46 -3.93
C LEU A 29 2.85 -10.27 -5.42
N LYS A 30 2.59 -9.03 -5.84
CA LYS A 30 2.32 -8.68 -7.25
C LYS A 30 3.56 -8.27 -8.04
N GLN A 31 4.78 -8.44 -7.50
CA GLN A 31 6.05 -8.06 -8.11
C GLN A 31 6.11 -6.58 -8.57
N MET A 32 5.52 -5.68 -7.77
CA MET A 32 5.50 -4.24 -8.05
C MET A 32 6.66 -3.53 -7.36
N ASN A 33 7.52 -2.87 -8.14
CA ASN A 33 8.58 -2.02 -7.60
C ASN A 33 8.02 -0.69 -7.12
N VAL A 34 7.78 -0.54 -5.81
CA VAL A 34 7.26 0.69 -5.19
C VAL A 34 8.32 1.23 -4.23
N SER A 35 8.64 2.52 -4.32
CA SER A 35 9.61 3.16 -3.41
C SER A 35 9.01 3.36 -2.01
N ASP A 36 9.85 3.51 -0.99
CA ASP A 36 9.36 3.77 0.38
C ASP A 36 8.52 5.06 0.48
N GLN A 37 8.88 6.06 -0.32
CA GLN A 37 8.16 7.33 -0.40
C GLN A 37 6.78 7.14 -1.06
N ASP A 38 6.70 6.34 -2.13
CA ASP A 38 5.43 5.98 -2.76
C ASP A 38 4.55 5.16 -1.78
N LEU A 39 5.12 4.22 -1.02
CA LEU A 39 4.40 3.48 0.01
C LEU A 39 3.84 4.38 1.11
N SER A 40 4.63 5.37 1.54
CA SER A 40 4.20 6.35 2.54
C SER A 40 3.06 7.22 2.01
N CYS A 41 3.09 7.57 0.72
CA CYS A 41 1.99 8.25 0.03
C CYS A 41 0.70 7.42 -0.01
N LEU A 42 0.81 6.14 -0.38
CA LEU A 42 -0.31 5.21 -0.43
C LEU A 42 -0.90 4.99 0.97
N THR A 43 -0.05 4.90 1.99
CA THR A 43 -0.45 4.79 3.39
C THR A 43 -1.24 6.03 3.81
N PHE A 44 -0.75 7.21 3.45
CA PHE A 44 -1.44 8.47 3.73
C PHE A 44 -2.81 8.55 3.04
N LEU A 45 -2.90 8.12 1.78
CA LEU A 45 -4.17 8.05 1.05
C LEU A 45 -5.13 7.06 1.70
N ALA A 46 -4.64 5.88 2.10
CA ALA A 46 -5.45 4.86 2.77
C ALA A 46 -6.05 5.39 4.08
N LEU A 47 -5.26 6.10 4.89
CA LEU A 47 -5.72 6.68 6.16
C LEU A 47 -6.62 7.90 5.97
N SER A 48 -6.38 8.71 4.93
CA SER A 48 -7.17 9.91 4.62
C SER A 48 -8.49 9.60 3.95
N GLY A 49 -8.64 8.41 3.37
CA GLY A 49 -9.80 8.01 2.59
C GLY A 49 -9.83 8.66 1.19
N GLU A 50 -11.02 8.63 0.57
CA GLU A 50 -11.24 9.24 -0.74
C GLU A 50 -11.05 10.76 -0.67
N LYS A 51 -10.15 11.29 -1.51
CA LYS A 51 -9.87 12.71 -1.59
C LYS A 51 -9.75 13.21 -3.02
N GLU A 52 -10.00 14.50 -3.22
CA GLU A 52 -9.74 15.15 -4.49
C GLU A 52 -8.22 15.20 -4.76
N LEU A 53 -7.80 14.90 -6.01
CA LEU A 53 -6.38 14.83 -6.37
C LEU A 53 -5.59 16.10 -6.00
N THR A 54 -6.18 17.27 -6.22
CA THR A 54 -5.54 18.57 -5.94
C THR A 54 -5.33 18.76 -4.44
N ASP A 55 -6.39 18.55 -3.65
CA ASP A 55 -6.33 18.65 -2.19
C ASP A 55 -5.36 17.62 -1.58
N PHE A 56 -5.35 16.40 -2.12
CA PHE A 56 -4.39 15.38 -1.72
C PHE A 56 -2.95 15.79 -2.00
N CYS A 57 -2.65 16.32 -3.18
CA CYS A 57 -1.31 16.78 -3.53
C CYS A 57 -0.81 17.89 -2.60
N GLU A 58 -1.67 18.85 -2.27
CA GLU A 58 -1.34 19.92 -1.31
C GLU A 58 -1.13 19.38 0.09
N THR A 59 -2.04 18.51 0.55
CA THR A 59 -1.98 17.91 1.89
C THR A 59 -0.75 17.01 2.05
N ALA A 60 -0.41 16.20 1.05
CA ALA A 60 0.77 15.34 1.07
C ALA A 60 2.07 16.15 1.07
N THR A 61 2.10 17.30 0.39
CA THR A 61 3.24 18.22 0.40
C THR A 61 3.36 18.93 1.75
N LYS A 62 2.24 19.39 2.33
CA LYS A 62 2.20 19.99 3.68
C LYS A 62 2.67 19.02 4.76
N ASN A 63 2.30 17.74 4.66
CA ASN A 63 2.76 16.68 5.54
C ASN A 63 4.20 16.20 5.27
N LYS A 64 4.94 16.89 4.37
CA LYS A 64 6.33 16.58 4.00
C LYS A 64 6.54 15.15 3.50
N ILE A 65 5.50 14.49 2.98
CA ILE A 65 5.61 13.16 2.36
C ILE A 65 6.38 13.28 1.04
N PHE A 66 6.15 14.38 0.32
CA PHE A 66 6.91 14.76 -0.86
C PHE A 66 7.37 16.21 -0.78
N GLY A 67 8.49 16.50 -1.44
CA GLY A 67 9.02 17.86 -1.55
C GLY A 67 8.21 18.77 -2.49
N SER A 68 7.30 18.22 -3.30
CA SER A 68 6.46 19.03 -4.20
C SER A 68 5.18 18.31 -4.63
N SER A 69 4.13 19.09 -4.90
CA SER A 69 2.84 18.59 -5.42
C SER A 69 3.00 17.85 -6.75
N GLN A 70 4.00 18.21 -7.57
CA GLN A 70 4.29 17.54 -8.83
C GLN A 70 4.81 16.11 -8.62
N SER A 71 5.66 15.90 -7.61
CA SER A 71 6.13 14.57 -7.23
C SER A 71 4.98 13.70 -6.71
N VAL A 72 4.06 14.27 -5.93
CA VAL A 72 2.84 13.56 -5.50
C VAL A 72 2.02 13.11 -6.71
N ARG A 73 1.78 14.01 -7.67
CA ARG A 73 1.02 13.69 -8.89
C ARG A 73 1.66 12.58 -9.72
N ASN A 74 2.99 12.57 -9.79
CA ASN A 74 3.75 11.51 -10.45
C ASN A 74 3.60 10.18 -9.72
N ALA A 75 3.69 10.17 -8.39
CA ALA A 75 3.49 8.98 -7.56
C ALA A 75 2.07 8.41 -7.73
N VAL A 76 1.04 9.27 -7.67
CA VAL A 76 -0.36 8.88 -7.88
C VAL A 76 -0.57 8.30 -9.27
N THR A 77 0.02 8.89 -10.31
CA THR A 77 -0.09 8.37 -11.69
C THR A 77 0.61 7.03 -11.85
N LYS A 78 1.78 6.83 -11.21
CA LYS A 78 2.47 5.53 -11.17
C LYS A 78 1.62 4.48 -10.44
N ALA A 79 1.02 4.84 -9.32
CA ALA A 79 0.18 3.94 -8.53
C ALA A 79 -1.12 3.57 -9.25
N GLU A 80 -1.74 4.50 -9.97
CA GLU A 80 -2.88 4.23 -10.87
C GLU A 80 -2.50 3.24 -11.97
N LYS A 81 -1.37 3.45 -12.66
CA LYS A 81 -0.88 2.52 -13.70
C LYS A 81 -0.63 1.10 -13.16
N LYS A 82 -0.31 0.98 -11.87
CA LYS A 82 -0.12 -0.30 -11.18
C LYS A 82 -1.41 -0.87 -10.59
N GLY A 83 -2.54 -0.18 -10.75
CA GLY A 83 -3.83 -0.61 -10.20
C GLY A 83 -3.91 -0.52 -8.67
N LEU A 84 -3.07 0.30 -8.04
CA LEU A 84 -3.08 0.54 -6.57
C LEU A 84 -4.04 1.66 -6.17
N ILE A 85 -4.33 2.57 -7.10
CA ILE A 85 -5.25 3.70 -6.92
C ILE A 85 -6.30 3.64 -8.01
N VAL A 86 -7.54 3.89 -7.63
CA VAL A 86 -8.66 4.10 -8.56
C VAL A 86 -9.01 5.59 -8.56
N LYS A 87 -9.18 6.15 -9.75
CA LYS A 87 -9.65 7.53 -9.92
C LYS A 87 -11.11 7.52 -10.33
N ASN A 88 -11.94 8.25 -9.60
CA ASN A 88 -13.35 8.42 -9.91
C ASN A 88 -13.63 9.88 -10.29
N GLY A 89 -14.57 10.09 -11.22
CA GLY A 89 -15.05 11.42 -11.62
C GLY A 89 -14.56 11.95 -12.98
N LYS A 90 -15.50 12.54 -13.74
CA LYS A 90 -15.25 13.17 -15.07
C LYS A 90 -14.68 14.59 -14.97
N SER A 91 -15.03 15.37 -13.95
CA SER A 91 -14.61 16.78 -13.80
C SER A 91 -13.68 17.02 -12.60
N LYS A 92 -14.04 16.51 -11.42
CA LYS A 92 -13.17 16.47 -10.22
C LYS A 92 -12.70 15.05 -9.99
N LYS A 93 -11.41 14.79 -10.29
CA LYS A 93 -10.82 13.46 -10.13
C LYS A 93 -10.57 13.21 -8.65
N THR A 94 -11.45 12.43 -8.01
CA THR A 94 -11.17 11.87 -6.69
C THR A 94 -10.26 10.65 -6.85
N ILE A 95 -9.43 10.43 -5.85
CA ILE A 95 -8.52 9.29 -5.79
C ILE A 95 -8.85 8.48 -4.55
N LEU A 96 -8.93 7.16 -4.72
CA LEU A 96 -9.05 6.21 -3.62
C LEU A 96 -8.08 5.06 -3.78
N LEU A 97 -7.72 4.42 -2.67
CA LEU A 97 -6.97 3.16 -2.72
C LEU A 97 -7.84 2.08 -3.38
N ASN A 98 -7.25 1.21 -4.20
CA ASN A 98 -8.03 0.17 -4.86
C ASN A 98 -8.69 -0.77 -3.82
N PRO A 99 -10.03 -0.86 -3.77
CA PRO A 99 -10.74 -1.70 -2.80
C PRO A 99 -10.41 -3.20 -2.95
N ASP A 100 -9.96 -3.64 -4.13
CA ASP A 100 -9.51 -5.02 -4.35
C ASP A 100 -8.33 -5.42 -3.46
N MET A 101 -7.57 -4.45 -2.95
CA MET A 101 -6.45 -4.68 -2.05
C MET A 101 -6.90 -5.09 -0.64
N LYS A 102 -8.17 -4.83 -0.27
CA LYS A 102 -8.77 -5.15 1.04
C LYS A 102 -7.94 -4.71 2.26
N ILE A 103 -7.25 -3.57 2.14
CA ILE A 103 -6.41 -3.05 3.21
C ILE A 103 -7.28 -2.58 4.38
N GLN A 104 -6.92 -3.04 5.58
CA GLN A 104 -7.57 -2.64 6.81
C GLN A 104 -6.88 -1.39 7.37
N ILE A 105 -7.66 -0.34 7.63
CA ILE A 105 -7.20 0.97 8.10
C ILE A 105 -7.82 1.38 9.44
N SER A 106 -8.69 0.55 10.02
CA SER A 106 -9.39 0.85 11.28
C SER A 106 -9.66 -0.43 12.08
N GLY A 107 -9.84 -0.26 13.40
CA GLY A 107 -10.09 -1.36 14.32
C GLY A 107 -8.85 -2.17 14.70
N ASN A 108 -9.09 -3.31 15.34
CA ASN A 108 -8.04 -4.26 15.70
C ASN A 108 -7.66 -5.07 14.46
N ILE A 109 -6.43 -4.87 13.97
CA ILE A 109 -5.94 -5.52 12.76
C ILE A 109 -4.93 -6.60 13.15
N LEU A 110 -5.23 -7.84 12.78
CA LEU A 110 -4.29 -8.96 12.86
C LEU A 110 -3.95 -9.41 11.44
N LEU A 111 -2.67 -9.36 11.10
CA LEU A 111 -2.17 -9.87 9.83
C LEU A 111 -1.60 -11.29 10.05
N ASP A 112 -2.31 -12.31 9.54
CA ASP A 112 -1.84 -13.69 9.55
C ASP A 112 -1.47 -14.11 8.13
N TYR A 113 -0.17 -14.14 7.83
CA TYR A 113 0.35 -14.55 6.54
C TYR A 113 0.95 -15.96 6.63
N LYS A 114 0.49 -16.86 5.75
CA LYS A 114 1.03 -18.22 5.60
C LYS A 114 1.68 -18.35 4.23
N PHE A 115 2.98 -18.05 4.16
CA PHE A 115 3.79 -18.24 2.96
C PHE A 115 4.53 -19.58 3.05
N ILE A 116 4.51 -20.34 1.97
CA ILE A 116 5.21 -21.63 1.86
C ILE A 116 6.05 -21.65 0.59
N HIS A 117 7.30 -22.07 0.72
CA HIS A 117 8.12 -22.49 -0.40
C HIS A 117 8.21 -24.01 -0.36
N VAL A 118 8.01 -24.66 -1.51
CA VAL A 118 8.12 -26.12 -1.65
C VAL A 118 9.25 -26.36 -2.64
N GLU A 119 10.32 -27.02 -2.17
CA GLU A 119 11.41 -27.43 -3.06
C GLU A 119 10.87 -28.44 -4.09
N PRO A 120 11.24 -28.30 -5.38
CA PRO A 120 10.88 -29.28 -6.38
C PRO A 120 11.53 -30.61 -6.00
N LYS A 121 10.74 -31.69 -5.98
CA LYS A 121 11.30 -33.04 -5.86
C LYS A 121 12.01 -33.37 -7.17
N GLU A 122 13.34 -33.46 -7.13
CA GLU A 122 14.08 -34.15 -8.18
C GLU A 122 13.50 -35.58 -8.29
N SER A 123 13.03 -35.94 -9.48
CA SER A 123 12.56 -37.29 -9.81
C SER A 123 13.69 -38.12 -10.39
#